data_AF-R7KGA4-F1
#
_entry.id   AF-R7KGA4-F1
#
_cell.length_a   1.000
_cell.length_b   1.000
_cell.length_c   1.000
_cell.angle_alpha   90.00
_cell.angle_beta   90.00
_cell.angle_gamma   90.00
#
_symmetry.space_group_name_H-M   'P 1'
#
loop_
_entity.id
_entity.type
_entity.pdbx_description
1 polymer ?
#
loop_
_entity_poly.entity_id
_entity_poly.type
_entity_poly.pdbx_seq_one_letter_code
_entity_poly.pdbx_strand_id
1 'polypeptide(L)'
;MMNGKQPSISHMLSEESLLTHEGFIRFNGFPVAFVKSNLSVLLLLPFEELSRRPYYSATFNGFIELHYSISRLCPRFTLALIAEWASRHFGLSADPKRSDYVKKALQRLYGWHHGKSDLASALSNPDDPTHDFPLADKLSAAEADVLDSFQKSLYPIYIVSGLWSNHIRSPKTSYLPTREARRLVPIDNGYVPVITNTDLLVKVKVDDQHRENLMGLCVRKVESDSEIKKVWFLPKRLWKWFMYEPEQKQFLTAKEMEKLLPASSSSNLCTGMLDDTLNSLAWSQDPGLTNKELEDVCMLLLEIDHPDEKPSVVNSPLFQLFLENKDLAEVLQAIESSTQGKHSAFEVDPVVFAVACALKAREFQGESSEGGIQYCPMPDVNALKTFYQRD
;
A
#
# COMPACT_ATOMS: atom_id res chain seq x y z
N MET A 1 36.38 21.44 39.31
CA MET A 1 36.93 21.05 37.98
C MET A 1 36.67 19.55 37.84
N MET A 2 35.96 18.99 36.87
CA MET A 2 35.28 19.49 35.68
C MET A 2 33.82 19.00 35.67
N ASN A 3 32.88 19.89 35.37
CA ASN A 3 31.51 19.54 35.05
C ASN A 3 31.48 18.95 33.63
N GLY A 4 31.37 17.63 33.51
CA GLY A 4 31.04 16.96 32.25
C GLY A 4 29.53 16.97 32.04
N LYS A 5 28.97 18.06 31.52
CA LYS A 5 27.60 18.06 30.98
C LYS A 5 27.56 17.10 29.79
N GLN A 6 26.87 15.97 29.92
CA GLN A 6 26.36 15.26 28.75
C GLN A 6 25.32 16.16 28.06
N PRO A 7 25.38 16.33 26.74
CA PRO A 7 24.38 17.12 26.04
C PRO A 7 23.09 16.29 25.94
N SER A 8 22.09 16.64 26.74
CA SER A 8 20.70 16.22 26.53
C SER A 8 20.18 16.93 25.27
N ILE A 9 20.40 16.33 24.12
CA ILE A 9 19.84 16.83 22.86
C ILE A 9 18.39 16.32 22.79
N SER A 10 17.48 17.09 23.38
CA SER A 10 16.04 16.94 23.19
C SER A 10 15.65 17.46 21.80
N HIS A 11 15.91 16.68 20.75
CA HIS A 11 15.24 16.92 19.47
C HIS A 11 13.88 16.23 19.52
N MET A 12 12.81 17.00 19.73
CA MET A 12 11.48 16.59 19.31
C MET A 12 11.54 16.38 17.80
N LEU A 13 11.65 15.12 17.38
CA LEU A 13 11.43 14.72 16.01
C LEU A 13 9.99 15.11 15.64
N SER A 14 9.81 15.92 14.60
CA SER A 14 8.48 16.20 14.06
C SER A 14 7.83 14.89 13.61
N GLU A 15 6.50 14.83 13.59
CA GLU A 15 5.76 13.64 13.12
C GLU A 15 6.27 13.12 11.76
N GLU A 16 6.68 14.03 10.87
CA GLU A 16 7.26 13.71 9.56
C GLU A 16 8.61 13.00 9.61
N SER A 17 9.40 13.20 10.67
CA SER A 17 10.73 12.60 10.83
C SER A 17 10.71 11.20 11.48
N LEU A 18 9.55 10.76 11.98
CA LEU A 18 9.38 9.42 12.56
C LEU A 18 9.52 8.30 11.52
N LEU A 19 9.18 8.58 10.26
CA LEU A 19 9.23 7.60 9.17
C LEU A 19 10.52 7.67 8.33
N THR A 20 11.45 8.56 8.69
CA THR A 20 12.69 8.80 7.91
C THR A 20 13.91 8.10 8.48
N HIS A 21 13.79 7.44 9.63
CA HIS A 21 14.90 6.77 10.31
C HIS A 21 14.48 5.39 10.81
N GLU A 22 15.42 4.44 10.84
CA GLU A 22 15.20 3.12 11.43
C GLU A 22 14.99 3.24 12.95
N GLY A 23 13.98 2.56 13.49
CA GLY A 23 13.71 2.59 14.93
C GLY A 23 12.33 2.11 15.33
N PHE A 24 12.17 1.87 16.63
CA PHE A 24 10.87 1.54 17.20
C PHE A 24 10.04 2.80 17.44
N ILE A 25 8.78 2.73 17.06
CA ILE A 25 7.73 3.66 17.51
C ILE A 25 7.07 2.99 18.71
N ARG A 26 6.97 3.71 19.83
CA ARG A 26 6.49 3.17 21.11
C ARG A 26 5.27 3.93 21.62
N PHE A 27 4.39 3.22 22.33
CA PHE A 27 3.30 3.78 23.12
C PHE A 27 3.37 3.21 24.54
N ASN A 28 3.39 4.07 25.56
CA ASN A 28 3.56 3.68 26.96
C ASN A 28 4.74 2.72 27.21
N GLY A 29 5.85 2.92 26.50
CA GLY A 29 7.05 2.06 26.58
C GLY A 29 7.01 0.80 25.71
N PHE A 30 5.82 0.36 25.27
CA PHE A 30 5.66 -0.82 24.42
C PHE A 30 5.91 -0.50 22.94
N PRO A 31 6.67 -1.33 22.21
CA PRO A 31 6.86 -1.15 20.78
C PRO A 31 5.55 -1.45 20.02
N VAL A 32 5.03 -0.47 19.30
CA VAL A 32 3.79 -0.58 18.52
C VAL A 32 4.07 -0.76 17.03
N ALA A 33 5.15 -0.15 16.56
CA ALA A 33 5.62 -0.26 15.18
C ALA A 33 7.16 -0.21 15.12
N PHE A 34 7.72 -0.68 14.01
CA PHE A 34 9.16 -0.59 13.73
C PHE A 34 9.40 -0.11 12.30
N VAL A 35 10.15 0.98 12.15
CA VAL A 35 10.62 1.47 10.85
C VAL A 35 11.92 0.76 10.55
N LYS A 36 11.98 0.03 9.43
CA LYS A 36 13.17 -0.69 8.96
C LYS A 36 14.14 0.27 8.25
N SER A 37 15.38 -0.16 8.04
CA SER A 37 16.40 0.62 7.30
C SER A 37 16.01 0.99 5.87
N ASN A 38 15.15 0.20 5.21
CA ASN A 38 14.57 0.52 3.90
C ASN A 38 13.30 1.39 3.99
N LEU A 39 12.94 1.90 5.16
CA LEU A 39 11.79 2.75 5.45
C LEU A 39 10.40 2.08 5.29
N SER A 40 10.37 0.75 5.18
CA SER A 40 9.12 0.01 5.40
C SER A 40 8.77 -0.01 6.89
N VAL A 41 7.50 0.00 7.21
CA VAL A 41 6.99 0.04 8.59
C VAL A 41 6.37 -1.30 8.94
N LEU A 42 6.77 -1.89 10.06
CA LEU A 42 6.13 -3.06 10.65
C LEU A 42 5.12 -2.62 11.70
N LEU A 43 3.86 -3.03 11.59
CA LEU A 43 2.92 -3.02 12.70
C LEU A 43 3.18 -4.26 13.56
N LEU A 44 3.44 -4.06 14.86
CA LEU A 44 3.86 -5.12 15.77
C LEU A 44 2.67 -5.70 16.53
N LEU A 45 2.74 -6.98 16.87
CA LEU A 45 1.74 -7.59 17.75
C LEU A 45 1.86 -7.05 19.18
N PRO A 46 0.74 -6.93 19.91
CA PRO A 46 0.79 -6.70 21.35
C PRO A 46 1.56 -7.83 22.03
N PHE A 47 2.21 -7.54 23.16
CA PHE A 47 3.12 -8.47 23.83
C PHE A 47 2.48 -9.84 24.12
N GLU A 48 1.21 -9.85 24.51
CA GLU A 48 0.45 -11.09 24.76
C GLU A 48 0.41 -12.00 23.54
N GLU A 49 0.11 -11.44 22.35
CA GLU A 49 0.07 -12.20 21.10
C GLU A 49 1.47 -12.51 20.55
N LEU A 50 2.44 -11.59 20.74
CA LEU A 50 3.82 -11.79 20.32
C LEU A 50 4.51 -12.89 21.13
N SER A 51 4.24 -12.99 22.43
CA SER A 51 4.80 -14.03 23.31
C SER A 51 4.42 -15.45 22.86
N ARG A 52 3.24 -15.58 22.26
CA ARG A 52 2.72 -16.85 21.69
C ARG A 52 3.27 -17.11 20.29
N ARG A 53 3.68 -16.05 19.56
CA ARG A 53 4.08 -16.11 18.14
C ARG A 53 5.32 -15.25 17.88
N PRO A 54 6.47 -15.56 18.48
CA PRO A 54 7.67 -14.72 18.44
C PRO A 54 8.31 -14.61 17.04
N TYR A 55 7.94 -15.48 16.10
CA TYR A 55 8.33 -15.39 14.69
C TYR A 55 7.73 -14.16 13.96
N TYR A 56 6.70 -13.51 14.50
CA TYR A 56 6.19 -12.21 14.04
C TYR A 56 6.92 -11.00 14.66
N SER A 57 8.07 -11.20 15.32
CA SER A 57 8.93 -10.10 15.79
C SER A 57 9.45 -9.23 14.65
N ALA A 58 9.69 -7.95 14.94
CA ALA A 58 10.40 -7.00 14.09
C ALA A 58 11.80 -7.47 13.69
N THR A 59 12.44 -8.32 14.50
CA THR A 59 13.73 -8.94 14.17
C THR A 59 13.69 -9.74 12.87
N PHE A 60 12.53 -10.35 12.57
CA PHE A 60 12.34 -11.17 11.39
C PHE A 60 11.61 -10.37 10.32
N ASN A 61 10.28 -10.35 10.40
CA ASN A 61 9.40 -9.84 9.36
C ASN A 61 8.21 -9.04 9.91
N GLY A 62 8.08 -8.93 11.23
CA GLY A 62 6.92 -8.31 11.89
C GLY A 62 5.63 -9.11 11.63
N PHE A 63 4.51 -8.53 12.06
CA PHE A 63 3.19 -8.99 11.66
C PHE A 63 2.83 -8.38 10.31
N ILE A 64 2.28 -7.16 10.26
CA ILE A 64 1.95 -6.47 8.99
C ILE A 64 3.10 -5.55 8.58
N GLU A 65 3.63 -5.68 7.37
CA GLU A 65 4.62 -4.76 6.80
C GLU A 65 3.96 -3.84 5.76
N LEU A 66 4.01 -2.54 6.03
CA LEU A 66 3.76 -1.49 5.06
C LEU A 66 5.06 -1.23 4.32
N HIS A 67 5.11 -1.63 3.05
CA HIS A 67 6.26 -1.41 2.19
C HIS A 67 6.60 0.09 2.09
N TYR A 68 7.87 0.43 1.87
CA TYR A 68 8.34 1.83 1.79
C TYR A 68 7.58 2.66 0.74
N SER A 69 6.98 2.00 -0.26
CA SER A 69 6.13 2.64 -1.25
C SER A 69 4.93 3.34 -0.61
N ILE A 70 4.37 2.83 0.50
CA ILE A 70 3.22 3.44 1.18
C ILE A 70 3.67 4.60 2.06
N SER A 71 4.71 4.39 2.87
CA SER A 71 5.24 5.40 3.79
C SER A 71 5.73 6.64 3.03
N ARG A 72 6.33 6.46 1.86
CA ARG A 72 6.73 7.57 0.97
C ARG A 72 5.56 8.19 0.22
N LEU A 73 4.51 7.42 -0.08
CA LEU A 73 3.35 7.93 -0.82
C LEU A 73 2.50 8.87 0.04
N CYS A 74 2.20 8.47 1.27
CA CYS A 74 1.44 9.27 2.21
C CYS A 74 1.91 9.02 3.65
N PRO A 75 2.89 9.80 4.15
CA PRO A 75 3.36 9.73 5.54
C PRO A 75 2.24 9.92 6.56
N ARG A 76 1.33 10.87 6.30
CA ARG A 76 0.17 11.18 7.13
C ARG A 76 -0.72 9.95 7.34
N PHE A 77 -1.04 9.24 6.26
CA PHE A 77 -1.81 8.00 6.33
C PHE A 77 -1.09 6.93 7.15
N THR A 78 0.22 6.76 6.92
CA THR A 78 1.03 5.75 7.62
C THR A 78 1.07 6.01 9.13
N LEU A 79 1.26 7.26 9.56
CA LEU A 79 1.24 7.64 10.97
C LEU A 79 -0.13 7.47 11.61
N ALA A 80 -1.20 7.87 10.91
CA ALA A 80 -2.57 7.68 11.37
C ALA A 80 -2.90 6.20 11.55
N LEU A 81 -2.42 5.34 10.65
CA LEU A 81 -2.59 3.90 10.73
C LEU A 81 -1.83 3.29 11.93
N ILE A 82 -0.60 3.72 12.20
CA ILE A 82 0.16 3.31 13.40
C ILE A 82 -0.58 3.73 14.68
N ALA A 83 -1.08 4.97 14.73
CA ALA A 83 -1.82 5.47 15.89
C ALA A 83 -3.16 4.72 16.07
N GLU A 84 -3.88 4.43 14.99
CA GLU A 84 -5.09 3.62 15.07
C GLU A 84 -4.80 2.18 15.52
N TRP A 85 -3.72 1.57 15.03
CA TRP A 85 -3.22 0.28 15.50
C TRP A 85 -2.92 0.30 17.01
N ALA A 86 -2.22 1.32 17.49
CA ALA A 86 -1.94 1.52 18.91
C ALA A 86 -3.23 1.72 19.74
N SER A 87 -4.24 2.38 19.18
CA SER A 87 -5.51 2.59 19.87
C SER A 87 -6.29 1.29 20.05
N ARG A 88 -6.31 0.44 19.02
CA ARG A 88 -7.04 -0.83 19.03
C ARG A 88 -6.40 -1.89 19.93
N HIS A 89 -5.06 -1.92 20.02
CA HIS A 89 -4.36 -3.06 20.64
C HIS A 89 -3.39 -2.71 21.77
N PHE A 90 -3.09 -1.44 21.99
CA PHE A 90 -2.07 -1.00 22.97
C PHE A 90 -2.59 0.05 23.96
N GLY A 91 -3.89 0.39 23.91
CA GLY A 91 -4.54 1.27 24.89
C GLY A 91 -4.37 2.77 24.64
N LEU A 92 -3.97 3.19 23.43
CA LEU A 92 -4.05 4.60 23.05
C LEU A 92 -5.53 5.04 22.97
N SER A 93 -5.81 6.27 23.38
CA SER A 93 -7.17 6.82 23.32
C SER A 93 -7.76 6.73 21.92
N ALA A 94 -9.00 6.24 21.86
CA ALA A 94 -9.78 6.19 20.64
C ALA A 94 -10.05 7.60 20.13
N ASP A 95 -9.87 7.80 18.82
CA ASP A 95 -10.20 9.04 18.13
C ASP A 95 -11.12 8.67 16.95
N PRO A 96 -12.43 8.99 17.03
CA PRO A 96 -13.38 8.67 15.97
C PRO A 96 -13.02 9.30 14.62
N LYS A 97 -12.40 10.49 14.60
CA LYS A 97 -12.02 11.16 13.36
C LYS A 97 -10.85 10.44 12.70
N ARG A 98 -9.85 10.03 13.50
CA ARG A 98 -8.73 9.22 13.00
C ARG A 98 -9.22 7.87 12.49
N SER A 99 -10.11 7.20 13.24
CA SER A 99 -10.64 5.90 12.85
C SER A 99 -11.41 5.97 11.52
N ASP A 100 -12.26 6.98 11.36
CA ASP A 100 -12.98 7.23 10.10
C ASP A 100 -12.03 7.57 8.94
N TYR A 101 -11.04 8.44 9.17
CA TYR A 101 -10.01 8.76 8.17
C TYR A 101 -9.23 7.52 7.72
N VAL A 102 -8.74 6.71 8.67
CA VAL A 102 -7.97 5.49 8.37
C VAL A 102 -8.82 4.49 7.59
N LYS A 103 -10.09 4.32 7.97
CA LYS A 103 -11.03 3.45 7.26
C LYS A 103 -11.20 3.90 5.81
N LYS A 104 -11.50 5.17 5.57
CA LYS A 104 -11.69 5.70 4.21
C LYS A 104 -10.40 5.66 3.40
N ALA A 105 -9.26 6.02 3.99
CA ALA A 105 -7.96 5.94 3.32
C ALA A 105 -7.60 4.49 2.96
N LEU A 106 -7.92 3.50 3.80
CA LEU A 106 -7.75 2.09 3.44
C LEU A 106 -8.68 1.66 2.31
N GLN A 107 -9.92 2.16 2.26
CA GLN A 107 -10.80 1.94 1.11
C GLN A 107 -10.21 2.51 -0.18
N ARG A 108 -9.54 3.66 -0.13
CA ARG A 108 -8.79 4.21 -1.26
C ARG A 108 -7.57 3.36 -1.61
N LEU A 109 -6.80 2.91 -0.60
CA LEU A 109 -5.61 2.07 -0.80
C LEU A 109 -5.94 0.76 -1.50
N TYR A 110 -6.99 0.08 -1.05
CA TYR A 110 -7.52 -1.16 -1.64
C TYR A 110 -8.56 -0.89 -2.73
N GLY A 111 -8.64 0.34 -3.23
CA GLY A 111 -9.58 0.73 -4.27
C GLY A 111 -8.90 0.94 -5.62
N TRP A 112 -9.66 1.59 -6.48
CA TRP A 112 -9.23 1.98 -7.82
C TRP A 112 -8.68 3.39 -7.81
N HIS A 113 -7.71 3.66 -8.66
CA HIS A 113 -7.01 4.95 -8.70
C HIS A 113 -6.36 5.19 -10.06
N HIS A 114 -6.01 6.45 -10.32
CA HIS A 114 -5.56 6.89 -11.65
C HIS A 114 -4.05 7.03 -11.79
N GLY A 115 -3.32 6.27 -10.99
CA GLY A 115 -1.87 6.33 -10.86
C GLY A 115 -1.44 6.80 -9.48
N LYS A 116 -0.13 7.00 -9.32
CA LYS A 116 0.49 7.15 -8.00
C LYS A 116 0.15 8.50 -7.36
N SER A 117 0.16 9.58 -8.14
CA SER A 117 -0.18 10.92 -7.64
C SER A 117 -1.63 11.00 -7.18
N ASP A 118 -2.55 10.39 -7.93
CA ASP A 118 -3.97 10.34 -7.58
C ASP A 118 -4.17 9.55 -6.28
N LEU A 119 -3.56 8.37 -6.18
CA LEU A 119 -3.61 7.57 -4.94
C LEU A 119 -3.03 8.33 -3.74
N ALA A 120 -1.91 9.04 -3.90
CA ALA A 120 -1.32 9.85 -2.82
C ALA A 120 -2.31 10.93 -2.33
N SER A 121 -2.97 11.62 -3.26
CA SER A 121 -3.97 12.64 -2.94
C SER A 121 -5.20 12.01 -2.26
N ALA A 122 -5.71 10.90 -2.80
CA ALA A 122 -6.85 10.18 -2.24
C ALA A 122 -6.58 9.62 -0.83
N LEU A 123 -5.35 9.16 -0.56
CA LEU A 123 -4.97 8.76 0.81
C LEU A 123 -4.88 9.95 1.77
N SER A 124 -4.47 11.12 1.27
CA SER A 124 -4.34 12.33 2.08
C SER A 124 -5.71 12.94 2.39
N ASN A 125 -6.64 12.89 1.43
CA ASN A 125 -7.98 13.48 1.49
C ASN A 125 -9.03 12.49 0.94
N PRO A 126 -9.34 11.40 1.67
CA PRO A 126 -10.17 10.32 1.13
C PRO A 126 -11.64 10.68 0.94
N ASP A 127 -12.10 11.77 1.55
CA ASP A 127 -13.45 12.33 1.41
C ASP A 127 -13.62 13.22 0.19
N ASP A 128 -12.55 13.54 -0.54
CA ASP A 128 -12.64 14.37 -1.74
C ASP A 128 -13.29 13.59 -2.89
N PRO A 129 -14.49 13.98 -3.36
CA PRO A 129 -15.20 13.26 -4.41
C PRO A 129 -14.53 13.38 -5.78
N THR A 130 -13.57 14.28 -5.97
CA THR A 130 -12.86 14.42 -7.26
C THR A 130 -12.09 13.15 -7.63
N HIS A 131 -11.70 12.34 -6.65
CA HIS A 131 -11.06 11.05 -6.87
C HIS A 131 -12.00 9.98 -7.39
N ASP A 132 -13.32 10.17 -7.32
CA ASP A 132 -14.30 9.14 -7.67
C ASP A 132 -14.67 9.13 -9.14
N PHE A 133 -14.39 10.18 -9.90
CA PHE A 133 -14.86 10.37 -11.29
C PHE A 133 -13.69 10.48 -12.29
N PRO A 134 -13.06 9.35 -12.69
CA PRO A 134 -11.98 9.31 -13.69
C PRO A 134 -12.23 10.06 -14.99
N LEU A 135 -13.49 10.02 -15.45
CA LEU A 135 -13.93 10.57 -16.72
C LEU A 135 -14.68 11.89 -16.55
N ALA A 136 -14.47 12.58 -15.43
CA ALA A 136 -15.12 13.86 -15.17
C ALA A 136 -14.99 14.82 -16.37
N ASP A 137 -16.10 15.49 -16.67
CA ASP A 137 -16.25 16.47 -17.75
C ASP A 137 -15.62 17.83 -17.43
N LYS A 138 -14.98 17.94 -16.26
CA LYS A 138 -14.31 19.15 -15.78
C LYS A 138 -12.84 18.91 -15.52
N LEU A 139 -12.04 19.93 -15.84
CA LEU A 139 -10.64 19.97 -15.48
C LEU A 139 -10.48 20.29 -13.99
N SER A 140 -9.54 19.63 -13.34
CA SER A 140 -9.04 20.09 -12.05
C SER A 140 -8.15 21.32 -12.22
N ALA A 141 -7.93 22.08 -11.15
CA ALA A 141 -7.04 23.26 -11.18
C ALA A 141 -5.63 22.90 -11.66
N ALA A 142 -5.08 21.78 -11.18
CA ALA A 142 -3.76 21.30 -11.60
C ALA A 142 -3.70 20.91 -13.09
N GLU A 143 -4.81 20.43 -13.67
CA GLU A 143 -4.87 20.14 -15.10
C GLU A 143 -4.94 21.42 -15.93
N ALA A 144 -5.72 22.40 -15.48
CA ALA A 144 -5.79 23.71 -16.12
C ALA A 144 -4.42 24.40 -16.15
N ASP A 145 -3.70 24.40 -15.02
CA ASP A 145 -2.36 24.98 -14.92
C ASP A 145 -1.36 24.34 -15.90
N VAL A 146 -1.44 23.02 -16.12
CA VAL A 146 -0.59 22.32 -17.09
C VAL A 146 -0.98 22.71 -18.52
N LEU A 147 -2.28 22.76 -18.81
CA LEU A 147 -2.82 23.07 -20.14
C LEU A 147 -2.54 24.51 -20.58
N ASP A 148 -2.43 25.45 -19.63
CA ASP A 148 -2.05 26.84 -19.89
C ASP A 148 -0.66 26.99 -20.51
N SER A 149 0.21 25.98 -20.32
CA SER A 149 1.55 25.95 -20.93
C SER A 149 1.55 25.52 -22.41
N PHE A 150 0.45 24.95 -22.91
CA PHE A 150 0.35 24.48 -24.29
C PHE A 150 -0.02 25.61 -25.26
N GLN A 151 0.61 25.62 -26.43
CA GLN A 151 0.22 26.52 -27.52
C GLN A 151 -1.15 26.11 -28.08
N LYS A 152 -2.02 27.08 -28.36
CA LYS A 152 -3.37 26.83 -28.93
C LYS A 152 -3.37 25.99 -30.21
N SER A 153 -2.30 26.05 -31.00
CA SER A 153 -2.13 25.26 -32.24
C SER A 153 -1.95 23.77 -32.00
N LEU A 154 -1.61 23.34 -30.78
CA LEU A 154 -1.40 21.93 -30.42
C LEU A 154 -2.70 21.22 -30.03
N TYR A 155 -3.79 21.97 -29.83
CA TYR A 155 -5.08 21.40 -29.48
C TYR A 155 -5.70 20.65 -30.69
N PRO A 156 -6.48 19.59 -30.44
CA PRO A 156 -6.88 19.08 -29.13
C PRO A 156 -5.77 18.37 -28.35
N ILE A 157 -5.84 18.47 -27.02
CA ILE A 157 -4.97 17.75 -26.08
C ILE A 157 -5.76 16.61 -25.43
N TYR A 158 -5.17 15.42 -25.40
CA TYR A 158 -5.73 14.22 -24.79
C TYR A 158 -5.06 14.00 -23.44
N ILE A 159 -5.83 14.14 -22.36
CA ILE A 159 -5.41 13.76 -21.01
C ILE A 159 -5.61 12.25 -20.87
N VAL A 160 -4.53 11.52 -20.61
CA VAL A 160 -4.54 10.06 -20.46
C VAL A 160 -4.06 9.68 -19.07
N SER A 161 -4.84 8.88 -18.36
CA SER A 161 -4.46 8.29 -17.08
C SER A 161 -4.78 6.80 -17.03
N GLY A 162 -3.89 6.00 -16.44
CA GLY A 162 -4.16 4.59 -16.21
C GLY A 162 -5.24 4.41 -15.15
N LEU A 163 -6.05 3.36 -15.25
CA LEU A 163 -6.98 2.93 -14.21
C LEU A 163 -6.39 1.67 -13.55
N TRP A 164 -5.99 1.78 -12.29
CA TRP A 164 -5.29 0.74 -11.55
C TRP A 164 -6.15 0.21 -10.42
N SER A 165 -6.04 -1.08 -10.12
CA SER A 165 -6.69 -1.71 -8.97
C SER A 165 -5.65 -2.34 -8.04
N ASN A 166 -5.62 -1.91 -6.77
CA ASN A 166 -4.86 -2.61 -5.74
C ASN A 166 -5.66 -3.78 -5.12
N HIS A 167 -6.91 -3.97 -5.55
CA HIS A 167 -7.88 -4.90 -5.01
C HIS A 167 -7.92 -6.24 -5.74
N ILE A 168 -7.61 -6.26 -7.04
CA ILE A 168 -7.75 -7.47 -7.86
C ILE A 168 -6.42 -8.21 -7.92
N ARG A 169 -6.45 -9.53 -7.70
CA ARG A 169 -5.32 -10.43 -7.94
C ARG A 169 -5.53 -11.14 -9.27
N SER A 170 -4.50 -11.09 -10.12
CA SER A 170 -4.46 -11.93 -11.31
C SER A 170 -4.31 -13.41 -10.92
N PRO A 171 -5.07 -14.31 -11.56
CA PRO A 171 -5.04 -15.75 -11.24
C PRO A 171 -3.69 -16.44 -11.54
N LYS A 172 -2.79 -15.80 -12.28
CA LYS A 172 -1.53 -16.42 -12.77
C LYS A 172 -0.36 -16.39 -11.78
N THR A 173 -0.48 -15.70 -10.64
CA THR A 173 0.54 -15.83 -9.60
C THR A 173 0.25 -17.09 -8.79
N SER A 174 1.00 -18.16 -9.06
CA SER A 174 1.16 -19.27 -8.12
C SER A 174 1.49 -18.69 -6.75
N TYR A 175 0.54 -18.77 -5.83
CA TYR A 175 0.71 -18.30 -4.46
C TYR A 175 1.91 -19.02 -3.85
N LEU A 176 3.02 -18.30 -3.67
CA LEU A 176 4.14 -18.74 -2.85
C LEU A 176 3.85 -18.19 -1.45
N PRO A 177 3.43 -19.01 -0.46
CA PRO A 177 2.82 -18.53 0.77
C PRO A 177 3.76 -17.77 1.72
N THR A 178 4.96 -17.42 1.29
CA THR A 178 6.10 -17.40 2.20
C THR A 178 7.05 -16.25 1.87
N ARG A 179 6.95 -15.16 2.62
CA ARG A 179 7.99 -14.14 2.77
C ARG A 179 9.04 -14.66 3.74
N GLU A 180 10.27 -14.81 3.27
CA GLU A 180 11.42 -15.25 4.08
C GLU A 180 12.11 -14.06 4.74
N ALA A 181 12.36 -14.16 6.04
CA ALA A 181 13.11 -13.17 6.80
C ALA A 181 14.61 -13.27 6.50
N ARG A 182 15.30 -12.14 6.43
CA ARG A 182 16.76 -12.12 6.21
C ARG A 182 17.54 -12.76 7.35
N ARG A 183 16.99 -12.75 8.56
CA ARG A 183 17.68 -13.22 9.75
C ARG A 183 17.28 -14.65 10.07
N LEU A 184 18.29 -15.51 10.17
CA LEU A 184 18.11 -16.92 10.50
C LEU A 184 18.10 -17.13 12.02
N VAL A 185 17.38 -18.17 12.45
CA VAL A 185 17.26 -18.60 13.84
C VAL A 185 18.23 -19.76 14.07
N PRO A 186 19.16 -19.66 15.04
CA PRO A 186 20.02 -20.78 15.39
C PRO A 186 19.23 -21.81 16.21
N ILE A 187 19.18 -23.04 15.73
CA ILE A 187 18.57 -24.17 16.44
C ILE A 187 19.54 -25.34 16.33
N ASP A 188 19.87 -25.94 17.48
CA ASP A 188 20.89 -26.97 17.61
C ASP A 188 22.21 -26.56 16.93
N ASN A 189 22.57 -27.23 15.82
CA ASN A 189 23.78 -26.98 15.04
C ASN A 189 23.49 -26.35 13.66
N GLY A 190 22.28 -25.85 13.44
CA GLY A 190 21.82 -25.32 12.15
C GLY A 190 21.23 -23.92 12.24
N TYR A 191 20.94 -23.36 11.07
CA TYR A 191 20.26 -22.08 10.91
C TYR A 191 18.97 -22.28 10.12
N VAL A 192 17.87 -21.82 10.70
CA VAL A 192 16.53 -22.00 10.15
C VAL A 192 15.96 -20.64 9.76
N PRO A 193 15.47 -20.46 8.53
CA PRO A 193 14.82 -19.22 8.12
C PRO A 193 13.43 -19.10 8.76
N VAL A 194 13.09 -17.87 9.16
CA VAL A 194 11.72 -17.54 9.55
C VAL A 194 10.94 -17.16 8.30
N ILE A 195 9.75 -17.71 8.17
CA ILE A 195 8.88 -17.52 7.03
C ILE A 195 7.53 -17.01 7.54
N THR A 196 6.94 -16.04 6.84
CA THR A 196 5.63 -15.44 7.16
C THR A 196 4.74 -15.35 5.91
N ASN A 197 3.43 -15.19 6.08
CA ASN A 197 2.50 -15.06 4.95
C ASN A 197 2.80 -13.81 4.08
N THR A 198 2.79 -13.94 2.75
CA THR A 198 2.97 -12.81 1.83
C THR A 198 1.87 -11.76 1.91
N ASP A 199 0.67 -12.14 2.33
CA ASP A 199 -0.47 -11.23 2.48
C ASP A 199 -0.29 -10.21 3.61
N LEU A 200 0.70 -10.44 4.47
CA LEU A 200 1.14 -9.49 5.49
C LEU A 200 1.94 -8.32 4.92
N LEU A 201 2.41 -8.39 3.68
CA LEU A 201 3.08 -7.29 2.99
C LEU A 201 2.09 -6.47 2.18
N VAL A 202 1.90 -5.22 2.58
CA VAL A 202 1.07 -4.25 1.86
C VAL A 202 1.99 -3.34 1.07
N LYS A 203 1.79 -3.27 -0.26
CA LYS A 203 2.58 -2.43 -1.17
C LYS A 203 1.68 -1.77 -2.20
N VAL A 204 2.10 -0.60 -2.68
CA VAL A 204 1.48 0.08 -3.82
C VAL A 204 1.97 -0.60 -5.08
N LYS A 205 1.06 -0.98 -5.98
CA LYS A 205 1.35 -1.76 -7.18
C LYS A 205 1.10 -0.96 -8.46
N VAL A 206 1.73 0.20 -8.54
CA VAL A 206 1.61 1.14 -9.67
C VAL A 206 2.98 1.31 -10.27
N ASP A 207 3.39 0.36 -11.12
CA ASP A 207 4.63 0.40 -11.86
C ASP A 207 4.64 -0.69 -12.96
N ASP A 208 5.75 -0.76 -13.69
CA ASP A 208 6.00 -1.76 -14.72
C ASP A 208 6.16 -3.20 -14.21
N GLN A 209 6.46 -3.43 -12.95
CA GLN A 209 6.52 -4.78 -12.40
C GLN A 209 5.13 -5.32 -12.07
N HIS A 210 4.15 -4.42 -11.93
CA HIS A 210 2.80 -4.68 -11.44
C HIS A 210 1.72 -4.45 -12.51
N ARG A 211 2.10 -4.55 -13.79
CA ARG A 211 1.24 -4.28 -14.95
C ARG A 211 -0.04 -5.09 -14.93
N GLU A 212 -0.05 -6.28 -14.33
CA GLU A 212 -1.25 -7.11 -14.12
C GLU A 212 -2.38 -6.39 -13.37
N ASN A 213 -2.06 -5.36 -12.59
CA ASN A 213 -3.02 -4.57 -11.79
C ASN A 213 -3.58 -3.34 -12.54
N LEU A 214 -3.04 -3.01 -13.73
CA LEU A 214 -3.64 -2.03 -14.63
C LEU A 214 -4.88 -2.64 -15.29
N MET A 215 -5.99 -1.92 -15.25
CA MET A 215 -7.30 -2.36 -15.73
C MET A 215 -7.63 -1.72 -17.09
N GLY A 216 -7.24 -0.47 -17.29
CA GLY A 216 -7.45 0.24 -18.55
C GLY A 216 -6.90 1.66 -18.54
N LEU A 217 -7.36 2.48 -19.48
CA LEU A 217 -6.98 3.87 -19.65
C LEU A 217 -8.22 4.76 -19.69
N CYS A 218 -8.20 5.82 -18.90
CA CYS A 218 -9.15 6.91 -18.97
C CYS A 218 -8.56 7.99 -19.88
N VAL A 219 -9.29 8.37 -20.93
CA VAL A 219 -8.90 9.37 -21.91
C VAL A 219 -9.92 10.49 -21.90
N ARG A 220 -9.47 11.74 -21.82
CA ARG A 220 -10.32 12.94 -21.91
C ARG A 220 -9.76 13.89 -22.95
N LYS A 221 -10.57 14.30 -23.92
CA LYS A 221 -10.18 15.24 -24.99
C LYS A 221 -10.55 16.66 -24.59
N VAL A 222 -9.54 17.51 -24.52
CA VAL A 222 -9.65 18.93 -24.21
C VAL A 222 -9.46 19.73 -25.51
N GLU A 223 -10.40 20.62 -25.79
CA GLU A 223 -10.30 21.54 -26.93
C GLU A 223 -9.66 22.87 -26.52
N SER A 224 -9.40 23.74 -27.51
CA SER A 224 -8.69 25.03 -27.30
C SER A 224 -9.46 26.05 -26.43
N ASP A 225 -10.73 25.77 -26.11
CA ASP A 225 -11.58 26.50 -25.17
C ASP A 225 -11.42 26.00 -23.72
N SER A 226 -10.50 25.06 -23.48
CA SER A 226 -10.28 24.39 -22.19
C SER A 226 -11.48 23.58 -21.70
N GLU A 227 -12.39 23.19 -22.59
CA GLU A 227 -13.50 22.30 -22.26
C GLU A 227 -13.20 20.85 -22.66
N ILE A 228 -13.61 19.91 -21.80
CA ILE A 228 -13.57 18.48 -22.12
C ILE A 228 -14.79 18.16 -23.00
N LYS A 229 -14.55 17.80 -24.26
CA LYS A 229 -15.65 17.50 -25.22
C LYS A 229 -15.97 16.02 -25.33
N LYS A 230 -15.01 15.15 -25.05
CA LYS A 230 -15.17 13.69 -25.17
C LYS A 230 -14.34 12.97 -24.13
N VAL A 231 -14.85 11.82 -23.71
CA VAL A 231 -14.21 10.94 -22.73
C VAL A 231 -14.32 9.49 -23.19
N TRP A 232 -13.33 8.68 -22.85
CA TRP A 232 -13.32 7.26 -23.15
C TRP A 232 -12.63 6.48 -22.04
N PHE A 233 -13.24 5.37 -21.66
CA PHE A 233 -12.57 4.33 -20.92
C PHE A 233 -12.20 3.18 -21.87
N LEU A 234 -10.91 2.88 -21.94
CA LEU A 234 -10.33 1.94 -22.88
C LEU A 234 -9.69 0.77 -22.13
N PRO A 235 -9.86 -0.48 -22.57
CA PRO A 235 -9.26 -1.62 -21.89
C PRO A 235 -7.75 -1.75 -22.12
N LYS A 236 -7.08 -2.38 -21.15
CA LYS A 236 -5.65 -2.65 -21.18
C LYS A 236 -5.16 -3.41 -22.43
N ARG A 237 -5.97 -4.30 -23.02
CA ARG A 237 -5.53 -5.23 -24.09
C ARG A 237 -5.11 -4.58 -25.40
N LEU A 238 -5.45 -3.30 -25.60
CA LEU A 238 -5.44 -2.68 -26.93
C LEU A 238 -4.23 -1.76 -27.21
N TRP A 239 -3.31 -1.52 -26.26
CA TRP A 239 -2.35 -0.41 -26.36
C TRP A 239 -0.88 -0.83 -26.42
N LYS A 240 -0.03 -0.02 -27.05
CA LYS A 240 1.44 -0.09 -26.88
C LYS A 240 1.82 0.62 -25.57
N TRP A 241 1.33 0.08 -24.46
CA TRP A 241 1.40 0.67 -23.13
C TRP A 241 2.83 0.86 -22.60
N PHE A 242 3.84 0.21 -23.21
CA PHE A 242 5.26 0.44 -22.91
C PHE A 242 5.79 1.82 -23.36
N MET A 243 4.95 2.66 -23.98
CA MET A 243 5.33 3.97 -24.50
C MET A 243 5.00 5.16 -23.58
N TYR A 244 4.33 4.97 -22.44
CA TYR A 244 4.06 6.05 -21.47
C TYR A 244 4.38 5.60 -20.04
N GLU A 245 4.72 6.56 -19.17
CA GLU A 245 5.02 6.29 -17.77
C GLU A 245 3.73 5.90 -17.01
N PRO A 246 3.56 4.63 -16.59
CA PRO A 246 2.30 4.12 -16.02
C PRO A 246 1.87 4.83 -14.73
N GLU A 247 2.82 5.44 -14.02
CA GLU A 247 2.59 6.09 -12.73
C GLU A 247 1.97 7.50 -12.85
N GLN A 248 1.98 8.09 -14.06
CA GLN A 248 1.70 9.50 -14.29
C GLN A 248 0.56 9.75 -15.28
N LYS A 249 -0.12 10.89 -15.08
CA LYS A 249 -1.09 11.44 -16.03
C LYS A 249 -0.34 12.11 -17.19
N GLN A 250 -0.73 11.76 -18.41
CA GLN A 250 -0.09 12.24 -19.64
C GLN A 250 -0.98 13.27 -20.34
N PHE A 251 -0.36 14.24 -21.00
CA PHE A 251 -1.02 15.27 -21.80
C PHE A 251 -0.47 15.18 -23.23
N LEU A 252 -1.26 14.65 -24.15
CA LEU A 252 -0.80 14.24 -25.47
C LEU A 252 -1.47 15.05 -26.57
N THR A 253 -0.70 15.49 -27.54
CA THR A 253 -1.25 15.97 -28.82
C THR A 253 -1.87 14.82 -29.61
N ALA A 254 -2.74 15.13 -30.58
CA ALA A 254 -3.33 14.12 -31.46
C ALA A 254 -2.28 13.18 -32.09
N LYS A 255 -1.15 13.75 -32.58
CA LYS A 255 -0.05 13.00 -33.18
C LYS A 255 0.65 12.05 -32.19
N GLU A 256 0.74 12.42 -30.92
CA GLU A 256 1.32 11.56 -29.89
C GLU A 256 0.35 10.45 -29.50
N MET A 257 -0.94 10.78 -29.36
CA MET A 257 -1.99 9.82 -29.07
C MET A 257 -2.10 8.74 -30.16
N GLU A 258 -1.98 9.11 -31.44
CA GLU A 258 -1.95 8.18 -32.57
C GLU A 258 -0.85 7.13 -32.47
N LYS A 259 0.34 7.49 -31.95
CA LYS A 259 1.46 6.55 -31.83
C LYS A 259 1.21 5.46 -30.78
N LEU A 260 0.34 5.74 -29.81
CA LEU A 260 0.02 4.84 -28.70
C LEU A 260 -1.06 3.81 -29.05
N LEU A 261 -1.86 4.09 -30.09
CA LEU A 261 -2.88 3.20 -30.61
C LEU A 261 -2.28 1.91 -31.22
N PRO A 262 -3.04 0.79 -31.22
CA PRO A 262 -2.60 -0.47 -31.81
C PRO A 262 -2.30 -0.32 -33.31
N ALA A 263 -1.30 -1.07 -33.79
CA ALA A 263 -0.58 -0.83 -35.05
C ALA A 263 -1.38 -0.98 -36.37
N SER A 264 -2.70 -1.16 -36.34
CA SER A 264 -3.55 -1.21 -37.55
C SER A 264 -3.84 0.17 -38.16
N SER A 265 -3.42 1.26 -37.53
CA SER A 265 -3.68 2.66 -37.92
C SER A 265 -2.45 3.40 -38.47
N SER A 266 -1.57 2.72 -39.22
CA SER A 266 -0.40 3.35 -39.82
C SER A 266 -0.72 4.05 -41.15
N SER A 267 -1.40 5.20 -41.08
CA SER A 267 -1.36 6.25 -42.11
C SER A 267 -2.01 7.52 -41.54
N ASN A 268 -1.31 8.66 -41.59
CA ASN A 268 -1.76 10.03 -41.25
C ASN A 268 -3.27 10.13 -40.95
N LEU A 269 -3.67 9.80 -39.71
CA LEU A 269 -5.06 9.93 -39.32
C LEU A 269 -5.33 11.42 -39.12
N CYS A 270 -6.42 11.93 -39.71
CA CYS A 270 -6.92 13.23 -39.31
C CYS A 270 -7.62 13.09 -37.96
N THR A 271 -7.71 14.17 -37.16
CA THR A 271 -8.32 14.18 -35.82
C THR A 271 -9.71 13.52 -35.74
N GLY A 272 -10.52 13.63 -36.81
CA GLY A 272 -11.82 12.94 -36.89
C GLY A 272 -11.70 11.40 -36.87
N MET A 273 -10.68 10.84 -37.52
CA MET A 273 -10.44 9.40 -37.54
C MET A 273 -9.86 8.88 -36.21
N LEU A 274 -9.15 9.73 -35.46
CA LEU A 274 -8.67 9.39 -34.12
C LEU A 274 -9.85 9.23 -33.16
N ASP A 275 -10.77 10.20 -33.12
CA ASP A 275 -11.97 10.12 -32.28
C ASP A 275 -12.83 8.89 -32.63
N ASP A 276 -13.01 8.57 -33.92
CA ASP A 276 -13.74 7.38 -34.35
C ASP A 276 -13.05 6.07 -33.92
N THR A 277 -11.72 6.04 -33.97
CA THR A 277 -10.94 4.91 -33.47
C THR A 277 -11.15 4.74 -31.97
N LEU A 278 -11.04 5.82 -31.19
CA LEU A 278 -11.29 5.78 -29.74
C LEU A 278 -12.73 5.36 -29.42
N ASN A 279 -13.71 5.83 -30.19
CA ASN A 279 -15.10 5.41 -30.07
C ASN A 279 -15.26 3.89 -30.24
N SER A 280 -14.57 3.31 -31.22
CA SER A 280 -14.64 1.87 -31.50
C SER A 280 -13.94 0.99 -30.45
N LEU A 281 -12.90 1.51 -29.79
CA LEU A 281 -12.12 0.78 -28.80
C LEU A 281 -12.67 0.90 -27.38
N ALA A 282 -13.54 1.88 -27.12
CA ALA A 282 -13.99 2.21 -25.78
C ALA A 282 -14.98 1.20 -25.21
N TRP A 283 -14.77 0.85 -23.94
CA TRP A 283 -15.74 0.11 -23.13
C TRP A 283 -16.81 1.03 -22.55
N SER A 284 -16.48 2.30 -22.31
CA SER A 284 -17.44 3.32 -21.89
C SER A 284 -17.03 4.71 -22.37
N GLN A 285 -18.01 5.60 -22.49
CA GLN A 285 -17.84 7.02 -22.79
C GLN A 285 -18.67 7.90 -21.84
N ASP A 286 -19.17 7.32 -20.74
CA ASP A 286 -20.02 8.03 -19.79
C ASP A 286 -19.15 8.79 -18.75
N PRO A 287 -19.17 10.13 -18.75
CA PRO A 287 -18.39 10.93 -17.81
C PRO A 287 -18.90 10.84 -16.36
N GLY A 288 -20.11 10.34 -16.15
CA GLY A 288 -20.73 10.20 -14.84
C GLY A 288 -20.32 8.95 -14.07
N LEU A 289 -19.59 8.01 -14.71
CA LEU A 289 -19.21 6.77 -14.06
C LEU A 289 -18.18 7.00 -12.97
N THR A 290 -18.50 6.45 -11.81
CA THR A 290 -17.58 6.37 -10.68
C THR A 290 -16.52 5.28 -10.90
N ASN A 291 -15.45 5.34 -10.11
CA ASN A 291 -14.44 4.29 -10.03
C ASN A 291 -15.04 2.90 -9.78
N LYS A 292 -16.08 2.82 -8.94
CA LYS A 292 -16.76 1.57 -8.63
C LYS A 292 -17.59 1.04 -9.81
N GLU A 293 -18.28 1.92 -10.53
CA GLU A 293 -19.06 1.49 -11.70
C GLU A 293 -18.14 1.06 -12.85
N LEU A 294 -16.99 1.73 -13.02
CA LEU A 294 -15.96 1.26 -13.94
C LEU A 294 -15.31 -0.05 -13.51
N GLU A 295 -15.17 -0.29 -12.20
CA GLU A 295 -14.77 -1.59 -11.66
C GLU A 295 -15.75 -2.68 -12.07
N ASP A 296 -17.06 -2.46 -11.89
CA ASP A 296 -18.09 -3.42 -12.28
C ASP A 296 -18.03 -3.72 -13.78
N VAL A 297 -17.85 -2.69 -14.62
CA VAL A 297 -17.64 -2.85 -16.08
C VAL A 297 -16.38 -3.67 -16.37
N CYS A 298 -15.26 -3.38 -15.72
CA CYS A 298 -14.00 -4.11 -15.93
C CYS A 298 -14.11 -5.57 -15.51
N MET A 299 -14.72 -5.84 -14.35
CA MET A 299 -14.90 -7.19 -13.82
C MET A 299 -15.74 -8.05 -14.76
N LEU A 300 -16.88 -7.52 -15.21
CA LEU A 300 -17.73 -8.20 -16.19
C LEU A 300 -16.97 -8.54 -17.47
N LEU A 301 -16.16 -7.61 -17.98
CA LEU A 301 -15.43 -7.80 -19.23
C LEU A 301 -14.23 -8.76 -19.07
N LEU A 302 -13.57 -8.75 -17.92
CA LEU A 302 -12.56 -9.74 -17.58
C LEU A 302 -13.15 -11.16 -17.49
N GLU A 303 -14.35 -11.30 -16.91
CA GLU A 303 -15.06 -12.58 -16.85
C GLU A 303 -15.52 -13.08 -18.22
N ILE A 304 -15.96 -12.18 -19.11
CA ILE A 304 -16.34 -12.54 -20.49
C ILE A 304 -15.11 -12.99 -21.29
N ASP A 305 -14.02 -12.23 -21.18
CA ASP A 305 -12.82 -12.50 -21.97
C ASP A 305 -12.06 -13.73 -21.49
N HIS A 306 -12.13 -14.04 -20.19
CA HIS A 306 -11.44 -15.18 -19.56
C HIS A 306 -12.39 -15.94 -18.62
N PRO A 307 -13.36 -16.70 -19.15
CA PRO A 307 -14.39 -17.36 -18.34
C PRO A 307 -13.83 -18.37 -17.33
N ASP A 308 -12.65 -18.93 -17.59
CA ASP A 308 -11.98 -19.90 -16.73
C ASP A 308 -11.07 -19.24 -15.67
N GLU A 309 -10.82 -17.93 -15.75
CA GLU A 309 -9.89 -17.17 -14.90
C GLU A 309 -10.64 -16.06 -14.15
N LYS A 310 -11.49 -16.44 -13.18
CA LYS A 310 -12.20 -15.45 -12.36
C LYS A 310 -11.22 -14.57 -11.58
N PRO A 311 -11.32 -13.23 -11.66
CA PRO A 311 -10.51 -12.34 -10.86
C PRO A 311 -10.82 -12.61 -9.37
N SER A 312 -9.78 -12.66 -8.54
CA SER A 312 -9.95 -12.79 -7.10
C SER A 312 -9.67 -11.46 -6.42
N VAL A 313 -10.41 -11.21 -5.34
CA VAL A 313 -10.29 -9.99 -4.55
C VAL A 313 -9.27 -10.18 -3.43
N VAL A 314 -8.41 -9.19 -3.22
CA VAL A 314 -7.43 -9.14 -2.13
C VAL A 314 -8.19 -9.08 -0.80
N ASN A 315 -8.06 -10.13 -0.01
CA ASN A 315 -8.52 -10.16 1.38
C ASN A 315 -7.31 -10.15 2.33
N SER A 316 -6.61 -9.01 2.43
CA SER A 316 -5.42 -8.92 3.28
C SER A 316 -5.78 -8.86 4.78
N PRO A 317 -4.89 -9.29 5.68
CA PRO A 317 -5.07 -9.10 7.12
C PRO A 317 -5.35 -7.65 7.52
N LEU A 318 -4.71 -6.68 6.88
CA LEU A 318 -4.95 -5.26 7.14
C LEU A 318 -6.38 -4.84 6.76
N PHE A 319 -6.91 -5.36 5.63
CA PHE A 319 -8.29 -5.13 5.22
C PHE A 319 -9.27 -5.69 6.26
N GLN A 320 -9.08 -6.95 6.67
CA GLN A 320 -9.91 -7.64 7.65
C GLN A 320 -9.97 -6.90 8.99
N LEU A 321 -8.82 -6.48 9.50
CA LEU A 321 -8.72 -5.81 10.81
C LEU A 321 -9.40 -4.43 10.81
N PHE A 322 -9.22 -3.63 9.75
CA PHE A 322 -9.61 -2.22 9.76
C PHE A 322 -10.90 -1.89 8.99
N LEU A 323 -11.24 -2.66 7.95
CA LEU A 323 -12.44 -2.44 7.14
C LEU A 323 -13.59 -3.38 7.53
N GLU A 324 -13.29 -4.66 7.77
CA GLU A 324 -14.29 -5.63 8.25
C GLU A 324 -14.44 -5.63 9.78
N ASN A 325 -13.50 -5.01 10.50
CA ASN A 325 -13.44 -5.00 11.97
C ASN A 325 -13.38 -6.41 12.59
N LYS A 326 -12.69 -7.35 11.94
CA LYS A 326 -12.43 -8.67 12.52
C LYS A 326 -11.51 -8.58 13.73
N ASP A 327 -11.69 -9.51 14.65
CA ASP A 327 -10.83 -9.62 15.84
C ASP A 327 -9.40 -10.04 15.46
N LEU A 328 -8.41 -9.54 16.19
CA LEU A 328 -7.01 -9.87 15.92
C LEU A 328 -6.72 -11.37 16.08
N ALA A 329 -7.31 -12.03 17.06
CA ALA A 329 -7.13 -13.46 17.27
C ALA A 329 -7.74 -14.28 16.13
N GLU A 330 -8.90 -13.85 15.60
CA GLU A 330 -9.54 -14.48 14.43
C GLU A 330 -8.64 -14.37 13.19
N VAL A 331 -8.12 -13.16 12.90
CA VAL A 331 -7.25 -12.93 11.75
C VAL A 331 -5.94 -13.72 11.88
N LEU A 332 -5.34 -13.74 13.08
CA LEU A 332 -4.15 -14.56 13.35
C LEU A 332 -4.45 -16.05 13.12
N GLN A 333 -5.56 -16.57 13.64
CA GLN A 333 -5.93 -17.97 13.46
C GLN A 333 -6.15 -18.33 11.98
N ALA A 334 -6.77 -17.43 11.21
CA ALA A 334 -6.96 -17.62 9.77
C ALA A 334 -5.61 -17.68 9.02
N ILE A 335 -4.67 -16.79 9.37
CA ILE A 335 -3.32 -16.79 8.79
C ILE A 335 -2.60 -18.09 9.14
N GLU A 336 -2.57 -18.47 10.42
CA GLU A 336 -1.93 -19.71 10.88
C GLU A 336 -2.53 -20.95 10.19
N SER A 337 -3.85 -20.98 9.99
CA SER A 337 -4.52 -22.07 9.29
C SER A 337 -4.13 -22.11 7.81
N SER A 338 -4.04 -20.95 7.15
CA SER A 338 -3.64 -20.85 5.74
C SER A 338 -2.20 -21.28 5.49
N THR A 339 -1.30 -21.05 6.45
CA THR A 339 0.11 -21.47 6.39
C THR A 339 0.33 -22.86 6.98
N GLN A 340 -0.73 -23.53 7.47
CA GLN A 340 -0.66 -24.78 8.23
C GLN A 340 0.30 -24.69 9.44
N GLY A 341 0.46 -23.49 10.01
CA GLY A 341 1.41 -23.20 11.09
C GLY A 341 2.89 -23.31 10.70
N LYS A 342 3.22 -23.43 9.40
CA LYS A 342 4.60 -23.54 8.93
C LYS A 342 5.25 -22.17 8.82
N HIS A 343 6.06 -21.83 9.82
CA HIS A 343 6.90 -20.61 9.86
C HIS A 343 8.38 -20.87 9.55
N SER A 344 8.68 -22.06 9.04
CA SER A 344 10.02 -22.51 8.66
C SER A 344 9.91 -23.51 7.50
N ALA A 345 10.93 -23.53 6.63
CA ALA A 345 11.03 -24.50 5.53
C ALA A 345 11.51 -25.90 6.00
N PHE A 346 12.03 -25.99 7.23
CA PHE A 346 12.58 -27.21 7.80
C PHE A 346 11.61 -27.82 8.82
N GLU A 347 11.65 -29.13 8.96
CA GLU A 347 10.91 -29.84 10.00
C GLU A 347 11.64 -29.65 11.35
N VAL A 348 11.07 -28.82 12.21
CA VAL A 348 11.59 -28.46 13.53
C VAL A 348 10.47 -28.49 14.56
N ASP A 349 10.81 -28.82 15.81
CA ASP A 349 9.85 -28.75 16.91
C ASP A 349 9.32 -27.31 17.05
N PRO A 350 7.99 -27.08 16.98
CA PRO A 350 7.42 -25.73 17.01
C PRO A 350 7.71 -24.96 18.30
N VAL A 351 7.80 -25.66 19.44
CA VAL A 351 8.07 -25.04 20.74
C VAL A 351 9.53 -24.60 20.80
N VAL A 352 10.45 -25.47 20.38
CA VAL A 352 11.88 -25.13 20.28
C VAL A 352 12.09 -23.95 19.33
N PHE A 353 11.43 -23.97 18.17
CA PHE A 353 11.50 -22.88 17.21
C PHE A 353 10.98 -21.56 17.77
N ALA A 354 9.84 -21.57 18.45
CA ALA A 354 9.28 -20.39 19.09
C ALA A 354 10.22 -19.83 20.18
N VAL A 355 10.76 -20.68 21.05
CA VAL A 355 11.73 -20.25 22.09
C VAL A 355 12.98 -19.64 21.45
N ALA A 356 13.53 -20.26 20.41
CA ALA A 356 14.70 -19.75 19.70
C ALA A 356 14.41 -18.40 19.02
N CYS A 357 13.21 -18.22 18.46
CA CYS A 357 12.75 -16.94 17.94
C CYS A 357 12.67 -15.87 19.04
N ALA A 358 12.04 -16.19 20.17
CA ALA A 358 11.90 -15.26 21.30
C ALA A 358 13.26 -14.79 21.84
N LEU A 359 14.24 -15.70 21.92
CA LEU A 359 15.62 -15.38 22.31
C LEU A 359 16.33 -14.39 21.38
N LYS A 360 15.90 -14.25 20.13
CA LYS A 360 16.48 -13.32 19.14
C LYS A 360 15.64 -12.06 18.90
N ALA A 361 14.37 -12.09 19.28
CA ALA A 361 13.44 -11.01 19.06
C ALA A 361 13.76 -9.82 19.98
N ARG A 362 14.05 -8.66 19.37
CA ARG A 362 14.51 -7.45 20.07
C ARG A 362 13.49 -6.95 21.09
N GLU A 363 12.21 -7.20 20.85
CA GLU A 363 11.10 -6.84 21.73
C GLU A 363 11.13 -7.56 23.07
N PHE A 364 11.78 -8.73 23.16
CA PHE A 364 11.93 -9.49 24.41
C PHE A 364 13.26 -9.20 25.13
N GLN A 365 14.23 -8.58 24.46
CA GLN A 365 15.59 -8.40 24.99
C GLN A 365 15.78 -7.11 25.81
N GLY A 366 14.79 -6.21 25.85
CA GLY A 366 14.89 -4.93 26.56
C GLY A 366 15.86 -3.94 25.89
N GLU A 367 16.08 -2.79 26.53
CA GLU A 367 16.77 -1.60 25.97
C GLU A 367 18.29 -1.76 25.72
N SER A 368 18.88 -2.94 25.93
CA SER A 368 20.32 -3.15 26.00
C SER A 368 21.03 -3.50 24.69
N SER A 369 20.40 -3.31 23.52
CA SER A 369 21.06 -3.51 22.22
C SER A 369 21.15 -2.22 21.39
N GLU A 370 22.36 -1.88 20.95
CA GLU A 370 22.66 -0.70 20.14
C GLU A 370 21.90 -0.71 18.80
N GLY A 371 21.33 0.45 18.44
CA GLY A 371 20.83 0.73 17.08
C GLY A 371 19.31 0.85 16.97
N GLY A 372 18.76 1.96 17.43
CA GLY A 372 17.39 2.40 17.15
C GLY A 372 17.06 3.61 18.03
N ILE A 373 16.41 4.63 17.47
CA ILE A 373 16.12 5.90 18.15
C ILE A 373 15.53 5.66 19.55
N GLN A 374 16.23 6.16 20.58
CA GLN A 374 15.87 6.14 22.00
C GLN A 374 15.31 7.51 22.39
N TYR A 375 14.07 7.60 22.91
CA TYR A 375 13.51 8.63 23.83
C TYR A 375 12.01 8.30 24.03
N CYS A 376 11.37 8.27 25.22
CA CYS A 376 11.33 9.17 26.38
C CYS A 376 11.32 8.37 27.72
N PRO A 377 11.71 8.95 28.88
CA PRO A 377 12.13 8.21 30.07
C PRO A 377 10.96 7.80 30.96
N MET A 378 11.06 6.63 31.61
CA MET A 378 10.37 6.35 32.87
C MET A 378 11.15 5.32 33.71
N PRO A 379 10.90 5.26 35.03
CA PRO A 379 11.82 4.72 36.02
C PRO A 379 11.75 3.19 36.14
N ASP A 380 12.93 2.66 36.46
CA ASP A 380 13.26 1.37 37.08
C ASP A 380 12.51 0.10 36.65
N VAL A 381 13.24 -0.68 35.86
CA VAL A 381 13.06 -2.07 35.41
C VAL A 381 12.91 -3.10 36.56
N ASN A 382 12.82 -2.66 37.82
CA ASN A 382 12.73 -3.55 38.98
C ASN A 382 11.32 -4.09 39.28
N ALA A 383 10.27 -3.64 38.59
CA ALA A 383 8.89 -4.12 38.82
C ALA A 383 8.50 -5.41 38.07
N LEU A 384 9.30 -5.88 37.10
CA LEU A 384 9.00 -7.08 36.30
C LEU A 384 9.62 -8.38 36.87
N LYS A 385 10.32 -8.31 38.00
CA LYS A 385 10.80 -9.51 38.72
C LYS A 385 9.75 -10.15 39.62
N THR A 386 8.62 -9.50 39.87
CA THR A 386 7.62 -9.94 40.86
C THR A 386 6.47 -10.79 40.30
N PHE A 387 6.38 -11.01 38.99
CA PHE A 387 5.34 -11.88 38.40
C PHE A 387 5.79 -13.34 38.16
N TYR A 388 7.02 -13.70 38.52
CA TYR A 388 7.55 -15.07 38.37
C TYR A 388 8.05 -15.71 39.67
N GLN A 389 7.55 -15.27 40.83
CA GLN A 389 7.64 -16.07 42.05
C GLN A 389 6.25 -16.45 42.52
N ARG A 390 6.01 -17.76 42.47
CA ARG A 390 4.82 -18.49 42.89
C ARG A 390 4.34 -18.06 44.28
N ASP A 391 3.02 -18.04 44.45
CA ASP A 391 2.32 -19.14 45.14
C ASP A 391 1.10 -19.57 44.33
#